data_AF-A0A7X0EE12-F1
#
_entry.id   AF-A0A7X0EE12-F1
#
_cell.length_a   1.000
_cell.length_b   1.000
_cell.length_c   1.000
_cell.angle_alpha   90.00
_cell.angle_beta   90.00
_cell.angle_gamma   90.00
#
_symmetry.space_group_name_H-M   'P 1'
#
loop_
_entity.id
_entity.type
_entity.pdbx_description
1 polymer ?
#
loop_
_entity_poly.entity_id
_entity_poly.type
_entity_poly.pdbx_seq_one_letter_code
_entity_poly.pdbx_strand_id
1 'polypeptide(L)'
;MTRFLSRLFSAQQAAPAIAAPAPEPAATAAAVPALPPPPPGGTQFPPAMLEAFAAFQAAASLGEATLERRRAMYNALKHLREAEALLRVTLHQVPVQGRAATASHWAPQLQGLMAEMAAVQTRMAAELKGRKSRLQGLLHVTRERTQDVRGYYPARGRQIRLDTVQARHCVQFTA
;
A
#
# COMPACT_ATOMS: atom_id res chain seq x y z
N MET A 1 -17.36 12.84 56.39
CA MET A 1 -18.10 13.37 55.22
C MET A 1 -17.66 12.59 53.98
N THR A 2 -18.37 11.51 53.69
CA THR A 2 -18.09 10.52 52.64
C THR A 2 -19.31 10.50 51.73
N ARG A 3 -19.15 10.83 50.44
CA ARG A 3 -20.02 10.51 49.29
C ARG A 3 -19.76 11.47 48.12
N PHE A 4 -18.64 11.29 47.42
CA PHE A 4 -18.47 11.89 46.08
C PHE A 4 -17.79 10.98 45.05
N LEU A 5 -17.47 9.73 45.40
CA LEU A 5 -16.73 8.80 44.51
C LEU A 5 -17.57 7.64 43.94
N SER A 6 -18.90 7.64 44.08
CA SER A 6 -19.76 6.53 43.65
C SER A 6 -20.69 6.85 42.47
N ARG A 7 -20.40 7.89 41.67
CA ARG A 7 -21.23 8.27 40.50
C ARG A 7 -20.56 8.14 39.13
N LEU A 8 -19.33 7.63 39.04
CA LEU A 8 -18.68 7.40 37.74
C LEU A 8 -18.67 5.93 37.30
N PHE A 9 -19.24 5.02 38.09
CA PHE A 9 -19.20 3.57 37.84
C PHE A 9 -20.59 2.89 37.81
N SER A 10 -21.67 3.66 37.60
CA SER A 10 -23.02 3.09 37.42
C SER A 10 -23.83 3.90 36.43
N ALA A 11 -23.57 3.64 35.15
CA ALA A 11 -24.52 3.83 34.07
C ALA A 11 -24.19 2.82 32.96
N GLN A 12 -24.08 1.54 33.34
CA GLN A 12 -24.18 0.45 32.39
C GLN A 12 -25.65 0.03 32.38
N GLN A 13 -26.42 0.67 31.50
CA GLN A 13 -27.79 0.23 31.20
C GLN A 13 -28.00 0.21 29.69
N ALA A 14 -28.53 -0.92 29.25
CA ALA A 14 -28.57 -1.48 27.92
C ALA A 14 -29.34 -0.66 26.84
N ALA A 15 -28.90 -0.91 25.60
CA ALA A 15 -29.64 -0.95 24.33
C ALA A 15 -29.95 0.38 23.60
N PRO A 16 -30.05 0.41 22.24
CA PRO A 16 -30.10 -0.72 21.31
C PRO A 16 -28.92 -0.80 20.33
N ALA A 17 -28.78 -1.99 19.76
CA ALA A 17 -27.96 -2.28 18.59
C ALA A 17 -28.33 -1.36 17.43
N ILE A 18 -27.49 -0.35 17.18
CA ILE A 18 -27.39 0.22 15.84
C ILE A 18 -26.60 -0.83 15.06
N ALA A 19 -27.29 -1.51 14.16
CA ALA A 19 -26.68 -2.36 13.16
C ALA A 19 -25.65 -1.51 12.40
N ALA A 20 -24.39 -1.59 12.83
CA ALA A 20 -23.29 -1.23 11.98
C ALA A 20 -23.41 -2.15 10.77
N PRO A 21 -23.55 -1.63 9.53
CA PRO A 21 -23.33 -2.49 8.39
C PRO A 21 -21.94 -3.09 8.58
N ALA A 22 -21.89 -4.41 8.62
CA ALA A 22 -20.66 -5.16 8.54
C ALA A 22 -19.80 -4.52 7.43
N PRO A 23 -18.47 -4.45 7.58
CA PRO A 23 -17.63 -4.09 6.46
C PRO A 23 -17.87 -5.15 5.39
N GLU A 24 -18.77 -4.84 4.45
CA GLU A 24 -18.91 -5.56 3.21
C GLU A 24 -17.51 -5.61 2.62
N PRO A 25 -17.01 -6.79 2.22
CA PRO A 25 -15.80 -6.84 1.44
C PRO A 25 -16.04 -5.90 0.26
N ALA A 26 -15.18 -4.89 0.10
CA ALA A 26 -15.25 -3.93 -0.99
C ALA A 26 -15.16 -4.70 -2.32
N ALA A 27 -16.31 -5.19 -2.76
CA ALA A 27 -16.59 -5.77 -4.04
C ALA A 27 -16.71 -4.61 -5.03
N THR A 28 -15.58 -3.96 -5.26
CA THR A 28 -15.32 -3.29 -6.52
C THR A 28 -13.98 -3.80 -7.01
N ALA A 29 -13.95 -5.11 -7.27
CA ALA A 29 -13.24 -5.57 -8.44
C ALA A 29 -13.79 -4.73 -9.59
N ALA A 30 -13.01 -3.77 -10.08
CA ALA A 30 -13.24 -3.24 -11.42
C ALA A 30 -13.25 -4.49 -12.31
N ALA A 31 -14.45 -4.93 -12.67
CA ALA A 31 -14.66 -6.14 -13.43
C ALA A 31 -13.99 -5.89 -14.78
N VAL A 32 -12.75 -6.35 -14.92
CA VAL A 32 -12.11 -6.46 -16.23
C VAL A 32 -13.11 -7.26 -17.05
N PRO A 33 -13.65 -6.69 -18.14
CA PRO A 33 -14.72 -7.33 -18.89
C PRO A 33 -14.26 -8.74 -19.26
N ALA A 34 -15.04 -9.73 -18.83
CA ALA A 34 -14.74 -11.12 -19.12
C ALA A 34 -14.61 -11.24 -20.65
N LEU A 35 -13.46 -11.71 -21.12
CA LEU A 35 -13.25 -11.96 -22.54
C LEU A 35 -14.32 -12.94 -23.01
N PRO A 36 -14.84 -12.79 -24.25
CA PRO A 36 -15.70 -13.80 -24.85
C PRO A 36 -14.99 -15.17 -24.87
N PRO A 37 -15.71 -16.28 -25.13
CA PRO A 37 -15.05 -17.56 -25.34
C PRO A 37 -13.97 -17.45 -26.43
N PRO A 38 -12.86 -18.19 -26.32
CA PRO A 38 -11.75 -18.02 -27.23
C PRO A 38 -12.16 -18.50 -28.64
N PRO A 39 -11.61 -17.89 -29.70
CA PRO A 39 -11.76 -18.40 -31.06
C PRO A 39 -11.24 -19.85 -31.18
N PRO A 40 -11.72 -20.64 -32.16
CA PRO A 40 -11.30 -22.03 -32.32
C PRO A 40 -9.77 -22.15 -32.46
N GLY A 41 -9.18 -23.07 -31.69
CA GLY A 41 -7.73 -23.25 -31.60
C GLY A 41 -7.01 -22.24 -30.69
N GLY A 42 -7.70 -21.20 -30.21
CA GLY A 42 -7.20 -20.25 -29.23
C GLY A 42 -7.37 -20.73 -27.78
N THR A 43 -6.72 -20.03 -26.86
CA THR A 43 -6.76 -20.32 -25.42
C THR A 43 -7.33 -19.15 -24.63
N GLN A 44 -7.95 -19.44 -23.48
CA GLN A 44 -8.41 -18.40 -22.57
C GLN A 44 -7.24 -17.71 -21.86
N PHE A 45 -7.41 -16.43 -21.56
CA PHE A 45 -6.45 -15.70 -20.76
C PHE A 45 -6.42 -16.25 -19.33
N PRO A 46 -5.23 -16.51 -18.74
CA PRO A 46 -5.15 -17.10 -17.41
C PRO A 46 -5.74 -16.16 -16.34
N PRO A 47 -6.76 -16.60 -15.57
CA PRO A 47 -7.39 -15.75 -14.55
C PRO A 47 -6.41 -15.38 -13.43
N ALA A 48 -5.45 -16.25 -13.14
CA ALA A 48 -4.40 -16.01 -12.15
C ALA A 48 -3.60 -14.72 -12.40
N MET A 49 -3.46 -14.30 -13.67
CA MET A 49 -2.78 -13.03 -14.00
C MET A 49 -3.63 -11.82 -13.61
N LEU A 50 -4.95 -11.89 -13.84
CA LEU A 50 -5.87 -10.83 -13.43
C LEU A 50 -5.94 -10.71 -11.90
N GLU A 51 -6.02 -11.85 -11.21
CA GLU A 51 -6.05 -11.91 -9.74
C GLU A 51 -4.76 -11.38 -9.12
N ALA A 52 -3.59 -11.80 -9.64
CA ALA A 52 -2.30 -11.33 -9.16
C ALA A 52 -2.14 -9.82 -9.37
N PHE A 53 -2.62 -9.30 -10.50
CA PHE A 53 -2.56 -7.88 -10.81
C PHE A 53 -3.53 -7.06 -9.94
N ALA A 54 -4.73 -7.57 -9.67
CA ALA A 54 -5.66 -6.95 -8.73
C ALA A 54 -5.09 -6.90 -7.31
N ALA A 55 -4.45 -7.98 -6.84
CA ALA A 55 -3.78 -8.03 -5.55
C ALA A 55 -2.63 -7.00 -5.46
N PHE A 56 -1.89 -6.81 -6.56
CA PHE A 56 -0.84 -5.80 -6.65
C PHE A 56 -1.40 -4.37 -6.59
N GLN A 57 -2.50 -4.09 -7.30
CA GLN A 57 -3.17 -2.80 -7.21
C GLN A 57 -3.71 -2.53 -5.80
N ALA A 58 -4.33 -3.52 -5.17
CA ALA A 58 -4.79 -3.43 -3.79
C ALA A 58 -3.63 -3.09 -2.84
N ALA A 59 -2.51 -3.82 -2.95
CA ALA A 59 -1.30 -3.54 -2.18
C ALA A 59 -0.72 -2.14 -2.48
N ALA A 60 -0.79 -1.67 -3.73
CA ALA A 60 -0.33 -0.34 -4.12
C ALA A 60 -1.20 0.78 -3.56
N SER A 61 -2.49 0.52 -3.33
CA SER A 61 -3.45 1.48 -2.79
C SER A 61 -3.33 1.72 -1.28
N LEU A 62 -2.62 0.83 -0.56
CA LEU A 62 -2.38 0.96 0.87
C LEU A 62 -1.56 2.21 1.21
N GLY A 63 -1.74 2.69 2.44
CA GLY A 63 -1.04 3.87 2.96
C GLY A 63 0.48 3.81 2.82
N GLU A 64 1.10 4.96 2.57
CA GLU A 64 2.55 5.06 2.41
C GLU A 64 3.32 4.59 3.64
N ALA A 65 4.47 3.94 3.40
CA ALA A 65 5.45 3.54 4.42
C ALA A 65 4.96 2.58 5.54
N THR A 66 3.77 1.97 5.43
CA THR A 66 3.30 0.98 6.40
C THR A 66 4.04 -0.37 6.27
N LEU A 67 4.11 -1.13 7.37
CA LEU A 67 4.62 -2.52 7.32
C LEU A 67 3.68 -3.43 6.55
N GLU A 68 2.37 -3.22 6.69
CA GLU A 68 1.33 -3.94 5.98
C GLU A 68 1.49 -3.80 4.47
N ARG A 69 1.64 -2.57 3.95
CA ARG A 69 1.87 -2.32 2.52
C ARG A 69 3.10 -3.07 2.01
N ARG A 70 4.20 -3.08 2.77
CA ARG A 70 5.43 -3.80 2.38
C ARG A 70 5.19 -5.30 2.26
N ARG A 71 4.50 -5.92 3.21
CA ARG A 71 4.16 -7.35 3.19
C ARG A 71 3.22 -7.68 2.04
N ALA A 72 2.16 -6.89 1.88
CA ALA A 72 1.19 -7.05 0.80
C ALA A 72 1.85 -6.91 -0.58
N MET A 73 2.71 -5.91 -0.76
CA MET A 73 3.42 -5.68 -2.01
C MET A 73 4.39 -6.82 -2.34
N TYR A 74 5.13 -7.33 -1.35
CA TYR A 74 6.02 -8.47 -1.54
C TYR A 74 5.25 -9.72 -1.99
N ASN A 75 4.15 -10.04 -1.31
CA ASN A 75 3.30 -11.18 -1.69
C ASN A 75 2.69 -10.99 -3.08
N ALA A 76 2.18 -9.80 -3.38
CA ALA A 76 1.60 -9.50 -4.68
C ALA A 76 2.63 -9.62 -5.83
N LEU A 77 3.86 -9.13 -5.63
CA LEU A 77 4.94 -9.29 -6.61
C LEU A 77 5.33 -10.76 -6.81
N LYS A 78 5.32 -11.57 -5.75
CA LYS A 78 5.52 -13.01 -5.84
C LYS A 78 4.43 -13.66 -6.69
N HIS A 79 3.16 -13.36 -6.41
CA HIS A 79 2.02 -13.89 -7.16
C HIS A 79 2.03 -13.43 -8.63
N LEU A 80 2.42 -12.18 -8.90
CA LEU A 80 2.59 -11.69 -10.27
C LEU A 80 3.66 -12.48 -11.03
N ARG A 81 4.79 -12.79 -10.38
CA ARG A 81 5.86 -13.59 -11.00
C ARG A 81 5.40 -15.02 -11.27
N GLU A 82 4.65 -15.62 -10.37
CA GLU A 82 4.06 -16.96 -10.55
C GLU A 82 3.04 -16.96 -11.70
N ALA A 83 2.16 -15.96 -11.74
CA ALA A 83 1.17 -15.80 -12.81
C ALA A 83 1.81 -15.54 -14.17
N GLU A 84 2.90 -14.75 -14.23
CA GLU A 84 3.68 -14.54 -15.45
C GLU A 84 4.30 -15.86 -15.95
N ALA A 85 4.84 -16.68 -15.05
CA ALA A 85 5.38 -17.98 -15.41
C ALA A 85 4.29 -18.90 -16.00
N LEU A 86 3.10 -18.93 -15.40
CA LEU A 86 1.95 -19.66 -15.93
C LEU A 86 1.51 -19.12 -17.29
N LEU A 87 1.52 -17.80 -17.49
CA LEU A 87 1.19 -17.17 -18.76
C LEU A 87 2.19 -17.55 -19.87
N ARG A 88 3.49 -17.63 -19.54
CA ARG A 88 4.51 -18.11 -20.49
C ARG A 88 4.32 -19.57 -20.85
N VAL A 89 4.06 -20.43 -19.86
CA VAL A 89 3.81 -21.87 -20.07
C VAL A 89 2.57 -22.09 -20.93
N THR A 90 1.47 -21.40 -20.63
CA THR A 90 0.24 -21.50 -21.43
C THR A 90 0.46 -21.06 -22.87
N LEU A 91 1.21 -19.98 -23.12
CA LEU A 91 1.60 -19.58 -24.48
C LEU A 91 2.46 -20.63 -25.20
N HIS A 92 3.36 -21.31 -24.49
CA HIS A 92 4.20 -22.36 -25.07
C HIS A 92 3.40 -23.62 -25.44
N GLN A 93 2.30 -23.88 -24.73
CA GLN A 93 1.40 -25.00 -24.99
C GLN A 93 0.44 -24.73 -26.16
N VAL A 94 0.31 -23.49 -26.64
CA VAL A 94 -0.57 -23.16 -27.77
C VAL A 94 0.01 -23.73 -29.08
N PRO A 95 -0.75 -24.55 -29.83
CA PRO A 95 -0.31 -25.06 -31.12
C PRO A 95 -0.10 -23.91 -32.11
N VAL A 96 0.82 -24.07 -33.06
CA VAL A 96 1.20 -23.00 -34.01
C VAL A 96 -0.01 -22.37 -34.71
N GLN A 97 -1.00 -23.20 -35.07
CA GLN A 97 -2.25 -22.80 -35.71
C GLN A 97 -3.14 -21.90 -34.83
N GLY A 98 -3.06 -22.08 -33.51
CA GLY A 98 -3.83 -21.33 -32.51
C GLY A 98 -3.17 -20.04 -32.02
N ARG A 99 -1.88 -19.84 -32.29
CA ARG A 99 -1.11 -18.71 -31.72
C ARG A 99 -1.65 -17.34 -32.12
N ALA A 100 -1.99 -17.15 -33.39
CA ALA A 100 -2.53 -15.88 -33.87
C ALA A 100 -3.89 -15.57 -33.23
N ALA A 101 -4.73 -16.61 -33.07
CA ALA A 101 -6.05 -16.51 -32.46
C ALA A 101 -5.96 -16.23 -30.94
N THR A 102 -5.03 -16.88 -30.23
CA THR A 102 -4.73 -16.57 -28.83
C THR A 102 -4.18 -15.15 -28.68
N ALA A 103 -3.26 -14.72 -29.55
CA ALA A 103 -2.66 -13.39 -29.45
C ALA A 103 -3.69 -12.27 -29.65
N SER A 104 -4.57 -12.39 -30.64
CA SER A 104 -5.65 -11.42 -30.86
C SER A 104 -6.67 -11.41 -29.72
N HIS A 105 -6.97 -12.59 -29.16
CA HIS A 105 -7.87 -12.74 -28.02
C HIS A 105 -7.31 -12.10 -26.74
N TRP A 106 -6.02 -12.29 -26.47
CA TRP A 106 -5.38 -11.79 -25.24
C TRP A 106 -4.96 -10.33 -25.30
N ALA A 107 -4.71 -9.80 -26.52
CA ALA A 107 -4.26 -8.43 -26.75
C ALA A 107 -5.00 -7.36 -25.93
N PRO A 108 -6.36 -7.28 -25.91
CA PRO A 108 -7.06 -6.24 -25.16
C PRO A 108 -6.81 -6.32 -23.65
N GLN A 109 -6.75 -7.53 -23.08
CA GLN A 109 -6.47 -7.69 -21.65
C GLN A 109 -5.03 -7.33 -21.31
N LEU A 110 -4.06 -7.73 -22.14
CA LEU A 110 -2.66 -7.34 -21.95
C LEU A 110 -2.47 -5.82 -22.06
N GLN A 111 -3.13 -5.18 -23.03
CA GLN A 111 -3.11 -3.72 -23.17
C GLN A 111 -3.70 -3.01 -21.95
N GLY A 112 -4.83 -3.50 -21.43
CA GLY A 112 -5.42 -2.98 -20.20
C GLY A 112 -4.47 -3.07 -19.01
N LEU A 113 -3.88 -4.26 -18.77
CA LEU A 113 -2.92 -4.48 -17.69
C LEU A 113 -1.67 -3.60 -17.83
N MET A 114 -1.17 -3.41 -19.05
CA MET A 114 -0.04 -2.51 -19.31
C MET A 114 -0.37 -1.05 -18.98
N ALA A 115 -1.57 -0.58 -19.35
CA ALA A 115 -2.02 0.78 -19.05
C ALA A 115 -2.19 1.00 -17.54
N GLU A 116 -2.79 0.04 -16.83
CA GLU A 116 -2.92 0.08 -15.37
C GLU A 116 -1.55 0.05 -14.68
N MET A 117 -0.61 -0.75 -15.18
CA MET A 117 0.75 -0.82 -14.65
C MET A 117 1.47 0.51 -14.82
N ALA A 118 1.33 1.16 -15.97
CA ALA A 118 1.89 2.49 -16.21
C ALA A 118 1.31 3.53 -15.24
N ALA A 119 0.02 3.47 -14.94
CA ALA A 119 -0.62 4.34 -13.94
C ALA A 119 -0.07 4.09 -12.53
N VAL A 120 0.09 2.83 -12.12
CA VAL A 120 0.68 2.48 -10.81
C VAL A 120 2.14 2.95 -10.72
N GLN A 121 2.95 2.71 -11.75
CA GLN A 121 4.34 3.17 -11.81
C GLN A 121 4.46 4.70 -11.68
N THR A 122 3.57 5.44 -12.36
CA THR A 122 3.53 6.90 -12.28
C THR A 122 3.21 7.38 -10.87
N ARG A 123 2.23 6.76 -10.21
CA ARG A 123 1.90 7.06 -8.79
C ARG A 123 3.08 6.76 -7.87
N MET A 124 3.71 5.59 -8.00
CA MET A 124 4.88 5.22 -7.19
C MET A 124 6.06 6.17 -7.41
N ALA A 125 6.31 6.62 -8.63
CA ALA A 125 7.35 7.60 -8.93
C ALA A 125 7.07 8.94 -8.23
N ALA A 126 5.82 9.41 -8.23
CA ALA A 126 5.40 10.60 -7.51
C ALA A 126 5.58 10.45 -6.00
N GLU A 127 5.21 9.29 -5.42
CA GLU A 127 5.44 9.00 -4.00
C GLU A 127 6.93 9.04 -3.65
N LEU A 128 7.79 8.40 -4.44
CA LEU A 128 9.25 8.39 -4.21
C LEU A 128 9.84 9.79 -4.30
N LYS A 129 9.39 10.61 -5.25
CA LYS A 129 9.77 12.02 -5.35
C LYS A 129 9.35 12.80 -4.11
N GLY A 130 8.12 12.61 -3.63
CA GLY A 130 7.62 13.22 -2.40
C GLY A 130 8.33 12.73 -1.12
N ARG A 131 8.78 11.47 -1.08
CA ARG A 131 9.62 10.96 0.02
C ARG A 131 11.01 11.59 0.00
N LYS A 132 11.61 11.72 -1.18
CA LYS A 132 12.92 12.38 -1.34
C LYS A 132 12.87 13.84 -0.87
N SER A 133 11.86 14.61 -1.25
CA SER A 133 11.73 16.01 -0.81
C SER A 133 11.52 16.11 0.71
N ARG A 134 10.67 15.27 1.29
CA ARG A 134 10.48 15.21 2.76
C ARG A 134 11.77 14.87 3.50
N LEU A 135 12.53 13.89 3.00
CA LEU A 135 13.84 13.53 3.58
C LEU A 135 14.85 14.67 3.46
N GLN A 136 14.90 15.38 2.33
CA GLN A 136 15.75 16.55 2.15
C GLN A 136 15.38 17.68 3.13
N GLY A 137 14.09 17.93 3.34
CA GLY A 137 13.60 18.89 4.34
C GLY A 137 14.00 18.50 5.76
N LEU A 138 13.84 17.24 6.14
CA LEU A 138 14.28 16.73 7.45
C LEU A 138 15.79 16.88 7.63
N LEU A 139 16.58 16.53 6.62
CA LEU A 139 18.04 16.72 6.66
C LEU A 139 18.43 18.19 6.81
N HIS A 140 17.74 19.10 6.12
CA HIS A 140 17.97 20.53 6.25
C HIS A 140 17.69 21.03 7.68
N VAL A 141 16.52 20.71 8.23
CA VAL A 141 16.14 21.08 9.61
C VAL A 141 17.12 20.50 10.64
N THR A 142 17.55 19.24 10.46
CA THR A 142 18.56 18.65 11.35
C THR A 142 19.91 19.38 11.27
N ARG A 143 20.34 19.81 10.08
CA ARG A 143 21.57 20.58 9.89
C ARG A 143 21.48 21.95 10.57
N GLU A 144 20.39 22.69 10.35
CA GLU A 144 20.15 23.97 11.01
C GLU A 144 20.19 23.83 12.54
N ARG A 145 19.47 22.84 13.09
CA ARG A 145 19.47 22.57 14.54
C ARG A 145 20.82 22.15 15.10
N THR A 146 21.67 21.48 14.31
CA THR A 146 23.04 21.14 14.74
C THR A 146 24.01 22.31 14.66
N GLN A 147 23.74 23.30 13.80
CA GLN A 147 24.53 24.52 13.65
C GLN A 147 24.12 25.61 14.63
N ASP A 148 22.88 25.58 15.11
CA ASP A 148 22.43 26.35 16.27
C ASP A 148 23.10 25.84 17.55
N VAL A 149 24.35 26.26 17.76
CA VAL A 149 25.08 26.17 19.04
C VAL A 149 24.51 27.19 20.04
N ARG A 150 23.19 27.44 20.03
CA ARG A 150 22.53 28.10 21.15
C ARG A 150 22.19 27.00 22.13
N GLY A 151 23.15 26.73 23.02
CA GLY A 151 23.00 25.82 24.13
C GLY A 151 21.62 25.97 24.76
N TYR A 152 20.95 24.85 24.94
CA TYR A 152 19.68 24.75 25.65
C TYR A 152 19.78 25.54 26.97
N TYR A 153 19.13 26.70 27.04
CA TYR A 153 18.97 27.48 28.27
C TYR A 153 17.63 27.08 28.89
N PRO A 154 17.58 26.13 29.83
CA PRO A 154 16.35 25.91 30.57
C PRO A 154 15.99 27.21 31.29
N ALA A 155 14.71 27.57 31.28
CA ALA A 155 14.15 28.78 31.90
C ALA A 155 14.43 28.93 33.42
N ARG A 156 15.21 28.03 34.02
CA ARG A 156 15.74 28.10 35.39
C ARG A 156 17.26 27.96 35.38
N GLY A 157 17.96 29.04 35.03
CA GLY A 157 19.26 29.46 35.59
C GLY A 157 20.44 28.48 35.77
N ARG A 158 20.40 27.24 35.27
CA ARG A 158 21.52 26.29 35.36
C ARG A 158 21.88 25.81 33.97
N GLN A 159 23.09 26.15 33.53
CA GLN A 159 23.73 25.57 32.36
C GLN A 159 23.88 24.05 32.60
N ILE A 160 23.08 23.26 31.89
CA ILE A 160 23.30 21.82 31.80
C ILE A 160 24.14 21.61 30.54
N ARG A 161 25.36 21.12 30.69
CA ARG A 161 26.15 20.63 29.55
C ARG A 161 25.38 19.45 28.96
N LEU A 162 24.84 19.63 27.76
CA LEU A 162 24.27 18.56 26.97
C LEU A 162 25.44 17.76 26.39
N ASP A 163 25.79 16.66 27.05
CA ASP A 163 26.62 15.65 26.42
C ASP A 163 25.87 15.12 25.18
N THR A 164 26.60 15.03 24.08
CA THR A 164 26.18 14.85 22.67
C THR A 164 25.27 13.63 22.38
N VAL A 165 24.91 12.85 23.39
CA VAL A 165 24.14 11.61 23.28
C VAL A 165 22.62 11.84 23.42
N GLN A 166 22.17 12.87 24.16
CA GLN A 166 20.75 13.00 24.54
C GLN A 166 19.83 13.70 23.52
N ALA A 167 20.36 14.34 22.48
CA ALA A 167 19.54 15.01 21.47
C ALA A 167 18.77 14.04 20.53
N ARG A 168 19.00 12.73 20.63
CA ARG A 168 18.40 11.72 19.73
C ARG A 168 16.97 11.30 20.10
N HIS A 169 16.43 11.72 21.25
CA HIS A 169 15.24 11.06 21.81
C HIS A 169 13.88 11.77 21.68
N CYS A 170 13.79 12.93 21.05
CA CYS A 170 12.51 13.67 20.97
C CYS A 170 12.04 13.88 19.52
N VAL A 171 11.67 12.78 18.85
CA VAL A 171 10.64 12.84 17.80
C VAL A 171 9.63 11.74 18.12
N GLN A 172 8.71 12.05 19.04
CA GLN A 172 7.50 11.25 19.22
C GLN A 172 6.60 11.51 18.02
N PHE A 173 6.47 10.53 17.13
CA PHE A 173 5.34 10.45 16.21
C PHE A 173 4.15 9.93 17.00
N THR A 174 3.15 10.77 17.23
CA THR A 174 1.83 10.30 17.69
C THR A 174 1.10 9.66 16.52
N ALA A 175 0.57 8.46 16.78
CA ALA A 175 -0.23 7.65 15.87
C ALA A 175 -1.60 8.26 15.56
#